data_AF-A0A816KC96-F1
#
_entry.id   AF-A0A816KC96-F1
#
_cell.length_a   1.000
_cell.length_b   1.000
_cell.length_c   1.000
_cell.angle_alpha   90.00
_cell.angle_beta   90.00
_cell.angle_gamma   90.00
#
_symmetry.space_group_name_H-M   'P 1'
#
loop_
_entity.id
_entity.type
_entity.pdbx_description
1 polymer ?
#
loop_
_entity_poly.entity_id
_entity_poly.type
_entity_poly.pdbx_seq_one_letter_code
_entity_poly.pdbx_strand_id
1 'polypeptide(L)'
;MKFTDASLVPYVNAYAMAFPFMIRNFFKDVSMDTSKFSIKNVSEGFPHVLKIEESRVYALKLIECHAMRIVDLTKLSEEKIAIIREKLAVDIFSKLQ
;
A
#
# COMPACT_ATOMS: atom_id res chain seq x y z
N MET A 1 -18.81 -0.18 9.64
CA MET A 1 -19.42 1.15 9.77
C MET A 1 -20.92 1.01 9.48
N LYS A 2 -21.78 1.02 10.51
CA LYS A 2 -23.23 1.07 10.30
C LYS A 2 -23.59 2.56 10.14
N PHE A 3 -24.15 2.95 9.01
CA PHE A 3 -24.73 4.30 8.88
C PHE A 3 -26.01 4.31 9.74
N THR A 4 -25.86 4.70 11.01
CA THR A 4 -26.91 4.61 12.04
C THR A 4 -27.90 5.78 12.01
N ASP A 5 -27.69 6.76 11.13
CA ASP A 5 -28.61 7.88 10.99
C ASP A 5 -29.58 7.65 9.82
N ALA A 6 -30.83 7.36 10.17
CA ALA A 6 -31.90 7.12 9.20
C ALA A 6 -32.15 8.33 8.29
N SER A 7 -31.80 9.54 8.72
CA SER A 7 -31.95 10.77 7.92
C SER A 7 -30.98 10.83 6.74
N LEU A 8 -29.87 10.08 6.78
CA LEU A 8 -28.86 10.04 5.72
C LEU A 8 -29.15 8.99 4.64
N VAL A 9 -30.07 8.07 4.89
CA VAL A 9 -30.43 6.99 3.95
C VAL A 9 -30.82 7.51 2.55
N PRO A 10 -31.62 8.59 2.41
CA PRO A 10 -31.94 9.13 1.09
C PRO A 10 -30.72 9.65 0.33
N TYR A 11 -29.77 10.29 1.03
CA TYR A 11 -28.55 10.83 0.44
C TYR A 11 -27.57 9.73 0.06
N VAL A 12 -27.41 8.71 0.92
CA VAL A 12 -26.58 7.53 0.62
C VAL A 12 -27.12 6.79 -0.59
N ASN A 13 -28.45 6.61 -0.69
CA ASN A 13 -29.08 5.96 -1.84
C ASN A 13 -28.92 6.80 -3.11
N ALA A 14 -29.14 8.12 -3.04
CA ALA A 14 -28.94 9.01 -4.17
C ALA A 14 -27.48 8.99 -4.66
N TYR A 15 -26.52 9.03 -3.73
CA TYR A 15 -25.10 8.95 -4.06
C TYR A 15 -24.74 7.58 -4.64
N ALA A 16 -25.18 6.47 -4.04
CA ALA A 16 -24.94 5.12 -4.55
C ALA A 16 -25.51 4.90 -5.96
N MET A 17 -26.66 5.49 -6.28
CA MET A 17 -27.24 5.45 -7.63
C MET A 17 -26.43 6.30 -8.61
N ALA A 18 -25.99 7.49 -8.21
CA ALA A 18 -25.24 8.41 -9.07
C ALA A 18 -23.76 8.01 -9.24
N PHE A 19 -23.17 7.32 -8.26
CA PHE A 19 -21.74 7.06 -8.18
C PHE A 19 -21.18 6.24 -9.36
N PRO A 20 -21.84 5.17 -9.85
CA PRO A 20 -21.38 4.46 -11.06
C PRO A 20 -21.33 5.35 -12.30
N PHE A 21 -22.28 6.28 -12.44
CA PHE A 21 -22.33 7.23 -13.55
C PHE A 21 -21.26 8.30 -13.38
N MET A 22 -21.07 8.83 -12.17
CA MET A 22 -19.99 9.76 -11.86
C MET A 22 -18.63 9.12 -12.13
N ILE A 23 -18.38 7.90 -11.66
CA ILE A 23 -17.16 7.11 -11.94
C ILE A 23 -16.96 6.99 -13.45
N ARG A 24 -17.96 6.53 -14.21
CA ARG A 24 -17.86 6.42 -15.68
C ARG A 24 -17.60 7.76 -16.36
N ASN A 25 -18.13 8.86 -15.81
CA ASN A 25 -18.02 10.20 -16.40
C ASN A 25 -16.71 10.91 -16.02
N PHE A 26 -16.16 10.66 -14.83
CA PHE A 26 -14.87 11.16 -14.36
C PHE A 26 -13.70 10.33 -14.90
N PHE A 27 -13.88 9.03 -15.07
CA PHE A 27 -12.88 8.10 -15.56
C PHE A 27 -13.14 7.70 -17.03
N LYS A 28 -13.72 8.61 -17.82
CA LYS A 28 -14.06 8.36 -19.25
C LYS A 28 -12.88 7.83 -20.06
N ASP A 29 -11.68 8.29 -19.72
CA ASP A 29 -10.43 7.93 -20.39
C ASP A 29 -9.46 7.16 -19.48
N VAL A 30 -9.99 6.42 -18.49
CA VAL A 30 -9.18 5.34 -17.91
C VAL A 30 -9.34 4.16 -18.86
N SER A 31 -8.63 4.21 -20.00
CA SER A 31 -8.39 2.99 -20.76
C SER A 31 -7.83 1.99 -19.77
N MET A 32 -8.57 0.90 -19.54
CA MET A 32 -8.05 -0.21 -18.75
C MET A 32 -6.67 -0.52 -19.32
N ASP A 33 -5.63 -0.46 -18.48
CA ASP A 33 -4.28 -0.76 -18.93
C ASP A 33 -4.26 -2.22 -19.39
N THR A 34 -4.31 -2.41 -20.71
CA THR A 34 -4.24 -3.73 -21.35
C THR A 34 -2.81 -4.11 -21.67
N SER A 35 -1.81 -3.37 -21.17
CA SER A 35 -0.42 -3.77 -21.31
C SER A 35 -0.24 -5.16 -20.72
N LYS A 36 0.64 -5.93 -21.36
CA LYS A 36 0.96 -7.27 -20.86
C LYS A 36 1.57 -7.14 -19.47
N PHE A 37 1.07 -7.94 -18.54
CA PHE A 37 1.70 -8.08 -17.24
C PHE A 37 3.19 -8.39 -17.41
N SER A 38 4.05 -7.59 -16.79
CA SER A 38 5.49 -7.79 -16.83
C SER A 38 5.99 -8.29 -15.48
N ILE A 39 6.79 -9.35 -15.50
CA ILE A 39 7.48 -9.86 -14.32
C ILE A 39 8.87 -9.20 -14.31
N LYS A 40 9.19 -8.51 -13.22
CA LYS A 40 10.50 -7.91 -13.00
C LYS A 40 11.14 -8.53 -11.77
N ASN A 41 12.36 -9.01 -11.93
CA ASN A 41 13.17 -9.39 -10.78
C ASN A 41 13.70 -8.12 -10.13
N VAL A 42 13.47 -7.97 -8.83
CA VAL A 42 13.98 -6.85 -8.04
C VAL A 42 15.45 -7.10 -7.62
N SER A 43 16.16 -7.98 -8.34
CA SER A 43 17.47 -8.51 -7.94
C SER A 43 18.62 -7.51 -8.10
N GLU A 44 18.48 -6.48 -8.94
CA GLU A 44 19.50 -5.44 -9.06
C GLU A 44 19.41 -4.48 -7.87
N GLY A 45 20.28 -4.69 -6.87
CA GLY A 45 20.44 -3.80 -5.72
C GLY A 45 19.77 -4.25 -4.41
N PHE A 46 19.16 -5.45 -4.37
CA PHE A 46 18.54 -5.95 -3.13
C PHE A 46 19.59 -6.55 -2.17
N PRO A 47 19.59 -6.17 -0.88
CA PRO A 47 20.46 -6.81 0.10
C PRO A 47 20.05 -8.27 0.29
N HIS A 48 21.02 -9.19 0.32
CA HIS A 48 20.72 -10.58 0.62
C HIS A 48 20.23 -10.69 2.06
N VAL A 49 19.06 -11.29 2.28
CA VAL A 49 18.50 -11.48 3.62
C VAL A 49 19.31 -12.56 4.32
N LEU A 50 20.19 -12.14 5.23
CA LEU A 50 21.09 -13.05 5.97
C LEU A 50 20.35 -13.84 7.06
N LYS A 51 19.26 -13.30 7.63
CA LYS A 51 18.46 -13.91 8.69
C LYS A 51 17.01 -14.09 8.26
N ILE A 52 16.54 -15.34 8.23
CA ILE A 52 15.18 -15.68 7.80
C ILE A 52 14.08 -15.00 8.63
N GLU A 53 14.35 -14.75 9.90
CA GLU A 53 13.42 -14.10 10.84
C GLU A 53 13.09 -12.65 10.44
N GLU A 54 14.00 -12.00 9.71
CA GLU A 54 13.85 -10.61 9.27
C GLU A 54 13.14 -10.49 7.92
N SER A 55 12.92 -11.60 7.21
CA SER A 55 12.34 -11.64 5.86
C SER A 55 11.04 -10.84 5.73
N ARG A 56 10.19 -10.85 6.77
CA ARG A 56 8.92 -10.11 6.78
C ARG A 56 9.12 -8.59 6.86
N VAL A 57 10.10 -8.13 7.63
CA VAL A 57 10.44 -6.70 7.74
C VAL A 57 11.03 -6.21 6.43
N TYR A 58 11.88 -7.03 5.79
CA TYR A 58 12.39 -6.77 4.44
C TYR A 58 11.27 -6.66 3.41
N ALA A 59 10.31 -7.59 3.40
CA ALA A 59 9.19 -7.57 2.47
C ALA A 59 8.33 -6.30 2.63
N LEU A 60 8.02 -5.92 3.86
CA LEU A 60 7.26 -4.69 4.14
C LEU A 60 8.02 -3.45 3.67
N LYS A 61 9.32 -3.37 3.97
CA LYS A 61 10.13 -2.21 3.56
C LYS A 61 10.27 -2.13 2.04
N LEU A 62 10.33 -3.27 1.36
CA LEU A 62 10.35 -3.31 -0.10
C LEU A 62 9.07 -2.74 -0.71
N ILE A 63 7.90 -3.10 -0.18
CA ILE A 63 6.62 -2.56 -0.63
C ILE A 63 6.58 -1.04 -0.43
N GLU A 64 7.04 -0.56 0.72
CA GLU A 64 7.11 0.87 1.04
C GLU A 64 8.04 1.62 0.07
N CYS A 65 9.27 1.14 -0.12
CA CYS A 65 10.23 1.74 -1.05
C CYS A 65 9.68 1.76 -2.49
N HIS A 66 9.04 0.67 -2.92
CA HIS A 66 8.42 0.60 -4.25
C HIS A 66 7.28 1.61 -4.41
N ALA A 67 6.39 1.72 -3.41
CA ALA A 67 5.30 2.70 -3.40
C ALA A 67 5.82 4.14 -3.45
N MET A 68 6.97 4.41 -2.83
CA MET A 68 7.63 5.72 -2.83
C MET A 68 8.58 5.95 -4.02
N ARG A 69 8.70 4.98 -4.95
CA ARG A 69 9.64 5.01 -6.08
C ARG A 69 11.12 5.17 -5.65
N ILE A 70 11.47 4.66 -4.48
CA ILE A 70 12.85 4.59 -4.00
C ILE A 70 13.50 3.37 -4.64
N VAL A 71 14.47 3.62 -5.53
CA VAL A 71 15.15 2.56 -6.31
C VAL A 71 16.44 2.10 -5.63
N ASP A 72 17.08 2.97 -4.85
CA ASP A 72 18.32 2.63 -4.14
C ASP A 72 18.02 1.89 -2.84
N LEU A 73 18.06 0.56 -2.91
CA LEU A 73 17.85 -0.35 -1.78
C LEU A 73 19.15 -0.72 -1.07
N THR A 74 20.32 -0.22 -1.50
CA THR A 74 21.61 -0.47 -0.84
C THR A 74 21.66 0.10 0.59
N LYS A 75 20.73 1.01 0.90
CA LYS A 75 20.56 1.60 2.23
C LYS A 75 19.87 0.68 3.23
N LEU A 76 19.29 -0.44 2.83
CA LEU A 76 18.76 -1.48 3.71
C LEU A 76 19.91 -2.36 4.21
N SER A 77 20.34 -2.15 5.46
CA SER A 77 21.32 -2.97 6.17
C SER A 77 20.68 -3.61 7.41
N GLU A 78 21.25 -4.70 7.94
CA GLU A 78 20.74 -5.37 9.14
C GLU A 78 20.58 -4.42 10.34
N GLU A 79 21.58 -3.54 10.57
CA GLU A 79 21.55 -2.57 11.66
C GLU A 79 20.33 -1.63 11.57
N LYS A 80 19.88 -1.32 10.35
CA LYS A 80 18.69 -0.50 10.12
C LYS A 80 17.40 -1.31 10.22
N ILE A 81 17.44 -2.62 10.01
CA ILE A 81 16.25 -3.50 10.11
C ILE A 81 15.73 -3.54 11.55
N ALA A 82 16.62 -3.67 12.54
CA ALA A 82 16.21 -3.64 13.95
C ALA A 82 15.48 -2.33 14.30
N ILE A 83 16.03 -1.20 13.85
CA ILE A 83 15.44 0.14 14.03
C ILE A 83 14.09 0.24 13.30
N ILE A 84 13.99 -0.30 12.08
CA ILE A 84 12.73 -0.31 11.31
C ILE A 84 11.67 -1.14 12.04
N ARG A 85 12.03 -2.32 12.57
CA ARG A 85 11.12 -3.19 13.32
C ARG A 85 10.58 -2.48 14.56
N GLU A 86 11.45 -1.82 15.31
CA GLU A 86 11.05 -1.08 16.51
C GLU A 86 10.11 0.08 16.16
N LYS A 87 10.46 0.89 15.16
CA LYS A 87 9.59 1.97 14.67
C LYS A 87 8.23 1.46 14.20
N LEU A 88 8.21 0.35 13.45
CA LEU A 88 6.97 -0.26 12.98
C LEU A 88 6.10 -0.71 14.15
N ALA A 89 6.69 -1.29 15.20
CA ALA A 89 5.95 -1.66 16.40
C ALA A 89 5.35 -0.43 17.09
N VAL A 90 6.14 0.64 17.28
CA VAL A 90 5.67 1.92 17.85
C VAL A 90 4.49 2.46 17.06
N ASP A 91 4.59 2.55 15.73
CA ASP A 91 3.55 3.10 14.86
C ASP A 91 2.25 2.27 14.86
N ILE A 92 2.36 0.93 14.95
CA ILE A 92 1.20 0.04 15.03
C ILE A 92 0.50 0.23 16.38
N PHE A 93 1.24 0.18 17.49
CA PHE A 93 0.65 0.28 18.82
C PHE A 93 0.11 1.68 19.12
N SER A 94 0.71 2.74 18.56
CA SER A 94 0.19 4.11 18.70
C SER A 94 -1.11 4.35 17.93
N LYS A 95 -1.39 3.59 16.86
CA LYS A 95 -2.64 3.69 16.09
C LYS A 95 -3.78 2.85 16.66
N LEU A 96 -3.47 1.94 17.58
CA LEU A 96 -4.43 1.08 18.26
C LEU A 96 -4.96 1.68 19.57
N GLN A 97 -4.36 2.80 20.02
CA GLN A 97 -4.85 3.63 21.12
C GLN A 97 -5.80 4.72 20.61
#